data_AF-A0A975B0T9-F1
#
_entry.id   AF-A0A975B0T9-F1
#
_cell.length_a   1.000
_cell.length_b   1.000
_cell.length_c   1.000
_cell.angle_alpha   90.00
_cell.angle_beta   90.00
_cell.angle_gamma   90.00
#
_symmetry.space_group_name_H-M   'P 1'
#
loop_
_entity.id
_entity.type
_entity.pdbx_description
1 polymer ?
#
loop_
_entity_poly.entity_id
_entity_poly.type
_entity_poly.pdbx_seq_one_letter_code
_entity_poly.pdbx_strand_id
1 'polypeptide(L)'
;MKLHLIAATLLLFSTLNARDVVLDTSTSLLWQDAPDNADLSITYYEAEEYCAKLKIDQYQNFRIPTLNELQSLVDYTKYKPAIISGFNYTEDGTYWTTTPFADDSSETWTISFSKGERNVKGKHYSRYVRCVQKVK
;
A
#
# COMPACT_ATOMS: atom_id res chain seq x y z
N MET A 1 -41.51 25.18 -33.41
CA MET A 1 -40.23 24.81 -32.77
C MET A 1 -40.39 24.88 -31.25
N LYS A 2 -40.62 23.76 -30.58
CA LYS A 2 -40.58 23.69 -29.11
C LYS A 2 -39.24 23.09 -28.73
N LEU A 3 -38.36 23.92 -28.18
CA LEU A 3 -37.02 23.57 -27.73
C LEU A 3 -37.14 22.71 -26.46
N HIS A 4 -36.62 21.48 -26.50
CA HIS A 4 -36.41 20.67 -25.30
C HIS A 4 -35.14 21.16 -24.60
N LEU A 5 -35.25 21.77 -23.44
CA LEU A 5 -34.15 21.89 -22.49
C LEU A 5 -34.23 20.69 -21.54
N ILE A 6 -33.27 19.77 -21.63
CA ILE A 6 -32.98 18.82 -20.57
C ILE A 6 -31.93 19.49 -19.69
N ALA A 7 -32.34 20.03 -18.54
CA ALA A 7 -31.43 20.44 -17.48
C ALA A 7 -31.15 19.21 -16.59
N ALA A 8 -29.93 18.70 -16.67
CA ALA A 8 -29.47 17.55 -15.89
C ALA A 8 -29.19 17.97 -14.43
N THR A 9 -30.05 17.46 -13.55
CA THR A 9 -29.87 16.99 -12.17
C THR A 9 -28.71 17.50 -11.31
N LEU A 10 -29.10 18.09 -10.18
CA LEU A 10 -28.34 18.35 -8.95
C LEU A 10 -27.64 17.09 -8.39
N LEU A 11 -26.47 17.25 -7.76
CA LEU A 11 -26.14 16.80 -6.39
C LEU A 11 -24.72 17.27 -6.02
N LEU A 12 -24.60 18.10 -4.97
CA LEU A 12 -23.34 18.37 -4.28
C LEU A 12 -22.86 17.10 -3.58
N PHE A 13 -21.61 16.68 -3.79
CA PHE A 13 -20.83 15.95 -2.79
C PHE A 13 -19.37 16.41 -2.85
N SER A 14 -18.98 17.14 -1.80
CA SER A 14 -17.72 17.03 -1.06
C SER A 14 -16.50 16.39 -1.74
N THR A 15 -15.42 17.17 -1.84
CA THR A 15 -13.99 16.78 -1.83
C THR A 15 -13.58 15.63 -2.75
N LEU A 16 -12.71 15.93 -3.72
CA LEU A 16 -11.92 14.96 -4.49
C LEU A 16 -10.94 14.23 -3.54
N ASN A 17 -11.45 13.37 -2.65
CA ASN A 17 -10.61 12.52 -1.83
C ASN A 17 -10.01 11.43 -2.73
N ALA A 18 -8.70 11.28 -2.59
CA ALA A 18 -7.84 10.36 -3.30
C ALA A 18 -8.47 8.97 -3.37
N ARG A 19 -8.38 8.32 -4.53
CA ARG A 19 -8.67 6.88 -4.62
C ARG A 19 -7.79 6.17 -3.60
N ASP A 20 -8.30 5.16 -2.92
CA ASP A 20 -7.59 4.32 -1.93
C ASP A 20 -6.46 3.46 -2.57
N VAL A 21 -5.98 3.86 -3.74
CA VAL A 21 -4.93 3.23 -4.51
C VAL A 21 -4.02 4.26 -5.19
N VAL A 22 -2.74 3.92 -5.32
CA VAL A 22 -1.73 4.68 -6.07
C VAL A 22 -1.18 3.81 -7.21
N LEU A 23 -1.23 4.32 -8.43
CA LEU A 23 -0.60 3.69 -9.59
C LEU A 23 0.86 4.11 -9.68
N ASP A 24 1.77 3.18 -9.45
CA ASP A 24 3.19 3.35 -9.72
C ASP A 24 3.49 2.97 -11.18
N THR A 25 3.59 3.98 -12.02
CA THR A 25 3.84 3.81 -13.46
C THR A 25 5.25 3.32 -13.77
N SER A 26 6.21 3.46 -12.85
CA SER A 26 7.59 3.02 -13.06
C SER A 26 7.73 1.50 -12.95
N THR A 27 6.92 0.87 -12.10
CA THR A 27 6.90 -0.57 -11.85
C THR A 27 5.67 -1.27 -12.41
N SER A 28 4.70 -0.50 -12.93
CA SER A 28 3.38 -1.01 -13.36
C SER A 28 2.64 -1.75 -12.25
N LEU A 29 2.77 -1.25 -11.01
CA LEU A 29 2.13 -1.78 -9.83
C LEU A 29 1.04 -0.83 -9.33
N LEU A 30 -0.05 -1.41 -8.84
CA LEU A 30 -1.09 -0.70 -8.13
C LEU A 30 -0.94 -0.98 -6.64
N TRP A 31 -0.75 0.07 -5.86
CA TRP A 31 -0.57 0.01 -4.43
C TRP A 31 -1.86 0.38 -3.73
N GLN A 32 -2.21 -0.32 -2.65
CA GLN A 32 -3.15 0.20 -1.68
C GLN A 32 -2.60 1.51 -1.09
N ASP A 33 -3.43 2.54 -0.95
CA ASP A 33 -3.14 3.78 -0.20
C ASP A 33 -4.40 4.26 0.50
N ALA A 34 -4.73 3.60 1.61
CA ALA A 34 -5.95 3.81 2.40
C ALA A 34 -5.61 4.02 3.89
N PRO A 35 -6.54 4.52 4.73
CA PRO A 35 -6.32 4.72 6.17
C PRO A 35 -5.72 3.50 6.90
N ASP A 36 -6.11 2.28 6.51
CA ASP A 36 -5.52 1.04 7.03
C ASP A 36 -3.99 1.01 6.93
N ASN A 37 -3.38 1.61 5.90
CA ASN A 37 -1.91 1.64 5.77
C ASN A 37 -1.22 2.50 6.85
N ALA A 38 -1.99 3.36 7.54
CA ALA A 38 -1.52 4.17 8.67
C ALA A 38 -1.85 3.52 10.04
N ASP A 39 -2.94 2.77 10.14
CA ASP A 39 -3.44 2.27 11.44
C ASP A 39 -3.23 0.75 11.65
N LEU A 40 -3.09 -0.03 10.58
CA LEU A 40 -3.09 -1.49 10.65
C LEU A 40 -1.68 -2.06 10.85
N SER A 41 -1.42 -2.55 12.06
CA SER A 41 -0.22 -3.34 12.40
C SER A 41 -0.62 -4.75 12.81
N ILE A 42 -0.22 -5.74 12.02
CA ILE A 42 -0.67 -7.14 12.12
C ILE A 42 0.50 -8.11 11.88
N THR A 43 0.34 -9.36 12.29
CA THR A 43 1.35 -10.41 12.03
C THR A 43 1.49 -10.69 10.54
N TYR A 44 2.55 -11.39 10.15
CA TYR A 44 2.78 -11.72 8.74
C TYR A 44 1.64 -12.57 8.17
N TYR A 45 1.15 -13.55 8.93
CA TYR A 45 0.08 -14.46 8.50
C TYR A 45 -1.27 -13.74 8.36
N GLU A 46 -1.58 -12.83 9.28
CA GLU A 46 -2.76 -11.97 9.16
C GLU A 46 -2.64 -11.03 7.95
N ALA A 47 -1.44 -10.53 7.65
CA ALA A 47 -1.19 -9.70 6.47
C ALA A 47 -1.39 -10.47 5.16
N GLU A 48 -1.05 -11.76 5.12
CA GLU A 48 -1.31 -12.62 3.96
C GLU A 48 -2.81 -12.74 3.72
N GLU A 49 -3.58 -13.02 4.77
CA GLU A 49 -5.04 -13.08 4.68
C GLU A 49 -5.67 -11.73 4.30
N TYR A 50 -5.20 -10.66 4.93
CA TYR A 50 -5.70 -9.30 4.70
C TYR A 50 -5.51 -8.92 3.23
N CYS A 51 -4.30 -9.01 2.70
CA CYS A 51 -4.04 -8.65 1.31
C CYS A 51 -4.80 -9.55 0.33
N ALA A 52 -4.90 -10.86 0.60
CA ALA A 52 -5.63 -11.77 -0.28
C ALA A 52 -7.15 -11.48 -0.34
N LYS A 53 -7.73 -10.98 0.75
CA LYS A 53 -9.16 -10.61 0.86
C LYS A 53 -9.43 -9.17 0.43
N LEU A 54 -8.42 -8.31 0.39
CA LEU A 54 -8.54 -6.89 0.06
C LEU A 54 -9.14 -6.69 -1.34
N LYS A 55 -10.15 -5.82 -1.38
CA LYS A 55 -10.81 -5.34 -2.61
C LYS A 55 -11.01 -3.84 -2.49
N ILE A 56 -10.61 -3.10 -3.51
CA ILE A 56 -10.73 -1.65 -3.57
C ILE A 56 -11.35 -1.32 -4.93
N ASP A 57 -12.61 -0.88 -4.91
CA ASP A 57 -13.43 -0.73 -6.12
C ASP A 57 -13.38 -1.98 -7.02
N GLN A 58 -12.89 -1.85 -8.26
CA GLN A 58 -12.71 -2.95 -9.22
C GLN A 58 -11.39 -3.73 -9.04
N TYR A 59 -10.50 -3.29 -8.14
CA TYR A 59 -9.18 -3.88 -7.95
C TYR A 59 -9.23 -5.00 -6.89
N GLN A 60 -8.54 -6.09 -7.18
CA GLN A 60 -8.56 -7.33 -6.42
C GLN A 60 -7.32 -8.17 -6.71
N ASN A 61 -7.08 -9.22 -5.91
CA ASN A 61 -5.86 -10.03 -5.98
C ASN A 61 -4.61 -9.27 -5.50
N PHE A 62 -4.80 -8.43 -4.49
CA PHE A 62 -3.70 -7.84 -3.76
C PHE A 62 -2.89 -8.91 -3.02
N ARG A 63 -1.63 -8.61 -2.76
CA ARG A 63 -0.70 -9.44 -1.99
C ARG A 63 0.27 -8.56 -1.21
N ILE A 64 1.01 -9.17 -0.29
CA ILE A 64 2.18 -8.53 0.32
C ILE A 64 3.24 -8.27 -0.78
N PRO A 65 3.92 -7.11 -0.79
CA PRO A 65 4.98 -6.79 -1.75
C PRO A 65 6.22 -7.66 -1.55
N THR A 66 7.03 -7.80 -2.59
CA THR A 66 8.41 -8.28 -2.43
C THR A 66 9.29 -7.17 -1.85
N LEU A 67 10.48 -7.51 -1.35
CA LEU A 67 11.43 -6.54 -0.83
C LEU A 67 11.78 -5.46 -1.86
N ASN A 68 12.06 -5.87 -3.11
CA ASN A 68 12.44 -4.92 -4.16
C ASN A 68 11.31 -3.98 -4.55
N GLU A 69 10.07 -4.46 -4.58
CA GLU A 69 8.89 -3.62 -4.86
C GLU A 69 8.64 -2.63 -3.74
N LEU A 70 8.71 -3.05 -2.48
CA LEU A 70 8.49 -2.10 -1.38
C LEU A 70 9.65 -1.11 -1.27
N GLN A 71 10.88 -1.56 -1.52
CA GLN A 71 12.06 -0.70 -1.56
C GLN A 71 12.00 0.35 -2.66
N SER A 72 11.35 0.08 -3.80
CA SER A 72 11.24 1.06 -4.90
C SER A 72 10.41 2.28 -4.52
N LEU A 73 9.62 2.20 -3.44
CA LEU A 73 8.88 3.34 -2.89
C LEU A 73 9.74 4.22 -1.97
N VAL A 74 10.95 3.81 -1.62
CA VAL A 74 11.78 4.56 -0.67
C VAL A 74 12.40 5.78 -1.33
N ASP A 75 12.26 6.93 -0.65
CA ASP A 75 12.97 8.15 -0.98
C ASP A 75 14.02 8.44 0.11
N TYR A 76 15.28 8.13 -0.20
CA TYR A 76 16.40 8.30 0.72
C TYR A 76 16.77 9.75 1.02
N THR A 77 16.14 10.72 0.36
CA THR A 77 16.28 12.15 0.70
C THR A 77 15.32 12.58 1.81
N LYS A 78 14.36 11.72 2.18
CA LYS A 78 13.33 11.98 3.20
C LYS A 78 13.59 11.17 4.47
N TYR A 79 12.91 11.59 5.54
CA TYR A 79 12.99 10.97 6.86
C TYR A 79 11.61 11.04 7.51
N LYS A 80 11.15 9.91 8.07
CA LYS A 80 9.88 9.79 8.81
C LYS A 80 8.65 10.46 8.15
N PRO A 81 8.05 9.89 7.09
CA PRO A 81 8.49 8.68 6.37
C PRO A 81 9.39 8.98 5.16
N ALA A 82 10.35 8.09 4.92
CA ALA A 82 11.26 8.02 3.79
C ALA A 82 10.60 7.34 2.58
N ILE A 83 9.50 7.92 2.09
CA ILE A 83 8.70 7.40 0.97
C ILE A 83 8.54 8.44 -0.15
N ILE A 84 8.50 7.99 -1.41
CA ILE A 84 8.21 8.85 -2.55
C ILE A 84 6.85 9.55 -2.39
N SER A 85 6.70 10.71 -3.04
CA SER A 85 5.47 11.49 -2.97
C SER A 85 4.29 10.76 -3.64
N GLY A 86 3.07 11.05 -3.21
CA GLY A 86 1.83 10.48 -3.77
C GLY A 86 1.18 9.41 -2.88
N PHE A 87 1.85 8.96 -1.83
CA PHE A 87 1.29 8.08 -0.79
C PHE A 87 0.84 8.91 0.41
N ASN A 88 -0.46 8.96 0.64
CA ASN A 88 -1.08 9.79 1.68
C ASN A 88 -1.16 9.09 3.04
N TYR A 89 -1.18 7.75 3.05
CA TYR A 89 -1.34 6.97 4.27
C TYR A 89 -0.11 6.11 4.54
N THR A 90 0.93 6.69 5.15
CA THR A 90 2.19 5.99 5.46
C THR A 90 2.67 6.33 6.86
N GLU A 91 2.83 5.32 7.72
CA GLU A 91 3.59 5.43 8.95
C GLU A 91 5.09 5.27 8.69
N ASP A 92 5.92 5.83 9.57
CA ASP A 92 7.38 5.67 9.53
C ASP A 92 7.85 4.31 10.09
N GLY A 93 6.91 3.37 10.26
CA GLY A 93 7.12 2.05 10.83
C GLY A 93 7.80 1.04 9.91
N THR A 94 7.77 -0.22 10.33
CA THR A 94 8.32 -1.36 9.57
C THR A 94 7.19 -2.09 8.87
N TYR A 95 7.40 -2.45 7.60
CA TYR A 95 6.41 -3.02 6.71
C TYR A 95 6.82 -4.39 6.19
N TRP A 96 5.84 -5.30 6.09
CA TRP A 96 6.04 -6.66 5.62
C TRP A 96 6.46 -6.76 4.15
N THR A 97 7.32 -7.74 3.87
CA THR A 97 7.60 -8.21 2.51
C THR A 97 7.54 -9.73 2.44
N THR A 98 7.33 -10.28 1.25
CA THR A 98 7.33 -11.73 0.99
C THR A 98 8.73 -12.32 0.81
N THR A 99 9.78 -11.50 0.81
CA THR A 99 11.15 -11.98 0.53
C THR A 99 11.71 -12.71 1.75
N PRO A 100 11.94 -14.02 1.66
CA PRO A 100 12.33 -14.83 2.82
C PRO A 100 13.72 -14.44 3.33
N PHE A 101 13.92 -14.56 4.64
CA PHE A 101 15.24 -14.56 5.22
C PHE A 101 15.84 -15.97 5.10
N ALA A 102 17.06 -16.07 4.55
CA ALA A 102 17.64 -17.37 4.17
C ALA A 102 17.99 -18.25 5.37
N ASP A 103 18.42 -17.61 6.48
CA ASP A 103 18.95 -18.32 7.63
C ASP A 103 17.82 -18.81 8.57
N ASP A 104 16.66 -18.16 8.56
CA ASP A 104 15.51 -18.51 9.40
C ASP A 104 14.18 -18.29 8.66
N SER A 105 13.47 -19.39 8.42
CA SER A 105 12.16 -19.37 7.73
C SER A 105 11.02 -18.77 8.56
N SER A 106 11.21 -18.62 9.87
CA SER A 106 10.30 -17.90 10.76
C SER A 106 10.41 -16.39 10.64
N GLU A 107 11.40 -15.90 9.88
CA GLU A 107 11.64 -14.48 9.62
C GLU A 107 11.47 -14.11 8.14
N THR A 108 11.31 -12.82 7.88
CA THR A 108 11.26 -12.25 6.53
C THR A 108 11.95 -10.90 6.49
N TRP A 109 12.40 -10.49 5.30
CA TRP A 109 12.86 -9.13 5.08
C TRP A 109 11.69 -8.14 5.20
N THR A 110 12.00 -6.95 5.68
CA THR A 110 11.07 -5.84 5.89
C THR A 110 11.72 -4.53 5.50
N ILE A 111 10.91 -3.51 5.22
CA ILE A 111 11.38 -2.12 5.02
C ILE A 111 10.88 -1.26 6.17
N SER A 112 11.77 -0.50 6.81
CA SER A 112 11.38 0.59 7.69
C SER A 112 11.31 1.89 6.92
N PHE A 113 10.14 2.53 6.87
CA PHE A 113 9.99 3.85 6.28
C PHE A 113 10.50 4.98 7.17
N SER A 114 11.07 4.73 8.36
CA SER A 114 11.75 5.80 9.10
C SER A 114 12.91 6.39 8.28
N LYS A 115 13.70 5.52 7.63
CA LYS A 115 14.90 5.87 6.84
C LYS A 115 15.07 5.05 5.55
N GLY A 116 14.14 4.15 5.23
CA GLY A 116 14.23 3.27 4.07
C GLY A 116 15.10 2.02 4.27
N GLU A 117 15.30 1.62 5.52
CA GLU A 117 16.23 0.56 5.92
C GLU A 117 15.62 -0.84 5.78
N ARG A 118 16.44 -1.80 5.35
CA ARG A 118 16.08 -3.22 5.32
C ARG A 118 16.33 -3.83 6.69
N ASN A 119 15.35 -4.58 7.18
CA ASN A 119 15.47 -5.28 8.45
C ASN A 119 14.94 -6.71 8.32
N VAL A 120 15.43 -7.62 9.14
CA VAL A 120 14.86 -8.96 9.32
C VAL A 120 13.95 -8.94 10.54
N LYS A 121 12.74 -9.51 10.41
CA LYS A 121 11.76 -9.59 11.52
C LYS A 121 11.04 -10.94 11.52
N GLY A 122 10.86 -11.50 12.71
CA GLY A 122 10.04 -12.69 12.95
C GLY A 122 8.55 -12.47 12.64
N LYS A 123 7.94 -13.44 11.97
CA LYS A 123 6.57 -13.41 11.41
C LYS A 123 5.45 -13.30 12.44
N HIS A 124 5.72 -13.59 13.71
CA HIS A 124 4.75 -13.57 14.81
C HIS A 124 4.53 -12.20 15.46
N TYR A 125 5.29 -11.16 15.09
CA TYR A 125 5.17 -9.83 15.68
C TYR A 125 4.48 -8.86 14.73
N SER A 126 3.60 -7.98 15.24
CA SER A 126 2.86 -7.05 14.40
C SER A 126 3.74 -6.02 13.67
N ARG A 127 3.52 -5.85 12.37
CA ARG A 127 4.12 -4.83 11.51
C ARG A 127 3.05 -4.28 10.57
N TYR A 128 3.34 -3.15 9.95
CA TYR A 128 2.44 -2.58 8.95
C TYR A 128 2.46 -3.38 7.65
N VAL A 129 1.42 -3.22 6.85
CA VAL A 129 1.35 -3.79 5.50
C VAL A 129 0.82 -2.75 4.53
N ARG A 130 1.41 -2.74 3.32
CA ARG A 130 0.87 -2.04 2.16
C ARG A 130 0.75 -3.03 1.03
N CYS A 131 -0.47 -3.44 0.72
CA CYS A 131 -0.68 -4.47 -0.28
C CYS A 131 -0.45 -3.92 -1.70
N VAL A 132 -0.05 -4.80 -2.61
CA VAL A 132 0.25 -4.48 -4.01
C VAL A 132 -0.41 -5.47 -4.95
N GLN A 133 -0.75 -5.00 -6.15
CA GLN A 133 -1.28 -5.80 -7.25
C GLN A 133 -0.58 -5.41 -8.55
N LYS A 134 -0.42 -6.36 -9.48
CA LYS A 134 -0.04 -6.02 -10.86
C LYS A 134 -1.22 -5.41 -11.61
N VAL A 135 -0.94 -4.40 -12.44
CA VAL A 135 -1.90 -3.93 -13.44
C VAL A 135 -1.94 -4.94 -14.58
N LYS A 136 -3.15 -5.31 -15.03
CA LYS A 136 -3.34 -6.21 -16.18
C LYS A 136 -3.28 -5.44 -17.49
#